data_AF-A0A4S2EJR0-F1
#
_entry.id   AF-A0A4S2EJR0-F1
#
_cell.length_a   1.000
_cell.length_b   1.000
_cell.length_c   1.000
_cell.angle_alpha   90.00
_cell.angle_beta   90.00
_cell.angle_gamma   90.00
#
_symmetry.space_group_name_H-M   'P 1'
#
loop_
_entity.id
_entity.type
_entity.pdbx_description
1 polymer ?
#
loop_
_entity_poly.entity_id
_entity_poly.type
_entity_poly.pdbx_seq_one_letter_code
_entity_poly.pdbx_strand_id
1 'polypeptide(L)'
;MARGNGIMTTVSGSAGNLTYAVLSGEQIIKARVRTIRNPKTALQVNQRIKFPNIVAMYRSFHGLLKDGFERKRSRRSRGDQSDYNRFMSINLQSAPVFLTRAESAAGYCVAAPYQITEGSLVSIRTQGLGTDTYSDIALGDLQISDTTTVADFARAVVTNNELYEYGDAITYFSVLQNVNVETGVPFVTVNVYKVTLDAADLSPLRAVAPPVGFSVSDGFLSHGENIGQGAFAWVHSRRGEGRLLVSSQRLVVMNALFDEYNSNLAKDDARKAYGSVSVALEPDGSDDMASAAGPVVSQLTVGGTVRLTGSKAFAIGKDDKVVLEGSRLGGTAPVQVLYGATATQTGNHAMADLTVTLRQNDRVEATIPEEAAGYCYGFYIAPRIVAMFVGDNQNPGTGDSESPDEI
;
A
#
# COMPACT_ATOMS: atom_id res chain seq x y z
N MET A 1 -46.06 10.13 -0.18
CA MET A 1 -45.71 8.72 -0.40
C MET A 1 -47.02 7.98 -0.46
N ALA A 2 -47.34 7.32 -1.58
CA ALA A 2 -48.58 6.55 -1.72
C ALA A 2 -48.27 5.07 -1.46
N ARG A 3 -49.12 4.41 -0.67
CA ARG A 3 -49.08 2.96 -0.41
C ARG A 3 -50.20 2.31 -1.21
N GLY A 4 -49.90 1.24 -1.93
CA GLY A 4 -50.89 0.49 -2.69
C GLY A 4 -50.64 -1.00 -2.58
N ASN A 5 -51.72 -1.78 -2.39
CA ASN A 5 -51.67 -3.24 -2.48
C ASN A 5 -52.13 -3.64 -3.89
N GLY A 6 -51.18 -3.88 -4.79
CA GLY A 6 -51.46 -4.40 -6.13
C GLY A 6 -51.74 -5.90 -6.10
N ILE A 7 -52.86 -6.33 -6.67
CA ILE A 7 -53.33 -7.73 -6.72
C ILE A 7 -52.52 -8.63 -7.66
N MET A 8 -51.67 -8.10 -8.54
CA MET A 8 -50.74 -8.92 -9.34
C MET A 8 -49.43 -8.18 -9.61
N THR A 9 -48.32 -8.90 -9.45
CA THR A 9 -46.92 -8.54 -9.74
C THR A 9 -46.32 -7.35 -9.00
N THR A 10 -45.29 -7.61 -8.20
CA THR A 10 -44.42 -6.61 -7.58
C THR A 10 -43.65 -5.84 -8.65
N VAL A 11 -44.14 -4.65 -9.02
CA VAL A 11 -43.47 -3.80 -10.00
C VAL A 11 -42.30 -3.08 -9.34
N SER A 12 -41.09 -3.27 -9.86
CA SER A 12 -39.89 -2.53 -9.47
C SER A 12 -39.29 -1.84 -10.68
N GLY A 13 -38.83 -0.59 -10.52
CA GLY A 13 -38.29 0.20 -11.62
C GLY A 13 -38.73 1.65 -11.59
N SER A 14 -38.39 2.41 -12.62
CA SER A 14 -38.84 3.81 -12.75
C SER A 14 -39.61 3.99 -14.05
N ALA A 15 -40.81 4.59 -13.97
CA ALA A 15 -41.60 4.99 -15.12
C ALA A 15 -41.88 6.49 -15.02
N GLY A 16 -41.38 7.26 -15.98
CA GLY A 16 -41.46 8.72 -15.96
C GLY A 16 -40.88 9.33 -14.68
N ASN A 17 -41.72 10.03 -13.93
CA ASN A 17 -41.40 10.71 -12.67
C ASN A 17 -41.62 9.86 -11.42
N LEU A 18 -41.91 8.57 -11.56
CA LEU A 18 -42.20 7.70 -10.42
C LEU A 18 -41.19 6.55 -10.38
N THR A 19 -40.74 6.23 -9.18
CA THR A 19 -39.93 5.06 -8.86
C THR A 19 -40.78 4.14 -7.98
N TYR A 20 -40.94 2.91 -8.45
CA TYR A 20 -41.67 1.83 -7.79
C TYR A 20 -40.66 0.94 -7.08
N ALA A 21 -40.86 0.73 -5.78
CA ALA A 21 -40.02 -0.12 -4.96
C ALA A 21 -40.88 -0.92 -3.99
N VAL A 22 -40.42 -2.12 -3.63
CA VAL A 22 -41.05 -2.93 -2.59
C VAL A 22 -40.23 -2.78 -1.31
N LEU A 23 -40.88 -2.36 -0.23
CA LEU A 23 -40.25 -2.25 1.10
C LEU A 23 -41.11 -3.06 2.08
N SER A 24 -40.50 -4.06 2.72
CA SER A 24 -41.19 -4.91 3.69
C SER A 24 -42.50 -5.54 3.17
N GLY A 25 -42.55 -5.90 1.88
CA GLY A 25 -43.72 -6.50 1.24
C GLY A 25 -44.77 -5.52 0.73
N GLU A 26 -44.68 -4.23 1.08
CA GLU A 26 -45.57 -3.19 0.57
C GLU A 26 -44.97 -2.52 -0.68
N GLN A 27 -45.83 -2.23 -1.66
CA GLN A 27 -45.44 -1.44 -2.81
C GLN A 27 -45.45 0.04 -2.46
N ILE A 28 -44.27 0.67 -2.57
CA ILE A 28 -44.07 2.09 -2.33
C ILE A 28 -43.80 2.79 -3.65
N ILE A 29 -44.54 3.85 -3.89
CA ILE A 29 -44.35 4.75 -5.02
C ILE A 29 -43.74 6.04 -4.50
N LYS A 30 -42.57 6.41 -5.03
CA LYS A 30 -41.87 7.66 -4.72
C LYS A 30 -41.66 8.46 -5.99
N ALA A 31 -41.66 9.79 -5.88
CA ALA A 31 -41.21 10.64 -6.97
C ALA A 31 -39.75 10.31 -7.31
N ARG A 32 -39.44 10.22 -8.60
CA ARG A 32 -38.11 9.99 -9.13
C ARG A 32 -37.24 11.18 -8.74
N VAL A 33 -36.17 10.89 -8.00
CA VAL A 33 -35.17 11.90 -7.65
C VAL A 33 -34.48 12.33 -8.93
N ARG A 34 -34.84 13.51 -9.45
CA ARG A 34 -34.26 14.08 -10.69
C ARG A 34 -32.86 14.66 -10.47
N THR A 35 -32.61 15.15 -9.26
CA THR A 35 -31.33 15.74 -8.86
C THR A 35 -30.91 15.10 -7.57
N ILE A 36 -29.88 14.25 -7.61
CA ILE A 36 -29.29 13.69 -6.40
C ILE A 36 -28.47 14.82 -5.77
N ARG A 37 -28.97 15.39 -4.68
CA ARG A 37 -28.15 16.25 -3.82
C ARG A 37 -27.02 15.35 -3.31
N ASN A 38 -25.79 15.60 -3.74
CA ASN A 38 -24.60 14.94 -3.23
C ASN A 38 -23.97 15.87 -2.19
N PRO A 39 -24.45 15.85 -0.94
CA PRO A 39 -23.97 16.78 0.06
C PRO A 39 -22.53 16.36 0.40
N LYS A 40 -21.56 17.17 0.02
CA LYS A 40 -20.13 16.90 0.27
C LYS A 40 -19.76 17.20 1.72
N THR A 41 -20.51 16.62 2.67
CA THR A 41 -20.22 16.77 4.10
C THR A 41 -18.88 16.11 4.42
N ALA A 42 -18.20 16.61 5.45
CA ALA A 42 -16.89 16.12 5.86
C ALA A 42 -16.90 14.60 6.11
N LEU A 43 -17.92 14.09 6.81
CA LEU A 43 -18.06 12.64 7.07
C LEU A 43 -18.22 11.81 5.79
N GLN A 44 -19.01 12.28 4.81
CA GLN A 44 -19.18 11.54 3.55
C GLN A 44 -17.89 11.57 2.71
N VAL A 45 -17.18 12.69 2.69
CA VAL A 45 -15.90 12.82 1.99
C VAL A 45 -14.83 11.96 2.67
N ASN A 46 -14.77 11.96 4.01
CA ASN A 46 -13.83 11.16 4.80
C ASN A 46 -13.98 9.66 4.54
N GLN A 47 -15.19 9.18 4.24
CA GLN A 47 -15.35 7.81 3.78
C GLN A 47 -14.84 7.65 2.36
N ARG A 48 -15.24 8.52 1.42
CA ARG A 48 -14.88 8.41 0.00
C ARG A 48 -13.38 8.41 -0.26
N ILE A 49 -12.60 9.21 0.44
CA ILE A 49 -11.14 9.32 0.24
C ILE A 49 -10.39 8.02 0.58
N LYS A 50 -11.01 7.09 1.34
CA LYS A 50 -10.43 5.79 1.69
C LYS A 50 -10.67 4.73 0.61
N PHE A 51 -11.77 4.84 -0.15
CA PHE A 51 -12.20 3.80 -1.09
C PHE A 51 -11.18 3.53 -2.20
N PRO A 52 -10.59 4.56 -2.86
CA PRO A 52 -9.71 4.35 -4.00
C PRO A 52 -8.61 3.32 -3.74
N ASN A 53 -7.87 3.44 -2.64
CA ASN A 53 -6.77 2.55 -2.35
C ASN A 53 -7.23 1.12 -2.03
N ILE A 54 -8.33 0.98 -1.29
CA ILE A 54 -8.91 -0.35 -0.98
C ILE A 54 -9.33 -1.05 -2.29
N VAL A 55 -9.92 -0.31 -3.23
CA VAL A 55 -10.30 -0.85 -4.54
C VAL A 55 -9.08 -1.22 -5.37
N ALA A 56 -8.06 -0.35 -5.42
CA ALA A 56 -6.82 -0.60 -6.14
C ALA A 56 -6.11 -1.85 -5.59
N MET A 57 -6.04 -1.98 -4.26
CA MET A 57 -5.48 -3.15 -3.59
C MET A 57 -6.27 -4.43 -3.91
N TYR A 58 -7.60 -4.43 -3.84
CA TYR A 58 -8.35 -5.64 -4.18
C TYR A 58 -8.11 -6.08 -5.64
N ARG A 59 -7.99 -5.11 -6.55
CA ARG A 59 -7.72 -5.37 -7.97
C ARG A 59 -6.34 -5.99 -8.19
N SER A 60 -5.32 -5.58 -7.44
CA SER A 60 -3.96 -6.12 -7.57
C SER A 60 -3.84 -7.59 -7.14
N PHE A 61 -4.79 -8.09 -6.34
CA PHE A 61 -4.88 -9.52 -6.07
C PHE A 61 -5.43 -10.33 -7.25
N HIS A 62 -5.93 -9.74 -8.34
CA HIS A 62 -6.34 -10.46 -9.57
C HIS A 62 -7.20 -11.73 -9.36
N GLY A 63 -8.07 -11.75 -8.34
CA GLY A 63 -8.91 -12.90 -8.01
C GLY A 63 -8.28 -13.95 -7.08
N LEU A 64 -7.05 -13.75 -6.63
CA LEU A 64 -6.35 -14.62 -5.65
C LEU A 64 -7.05 -14.70 -4.29
N LEU A 65 -7.89 -13.71 -3.95
CA LEU A 65 -8.71 -13.70 -2.72
C LEU A 65 -10.09 -14.37 -2.90
N LYS A 66 -10.31 -15.08 -4.00
CA LYS A 66 -11.54 -15.85 -4.20
C LYS A 66 -11.68 -16.88 -3.07
N ASP A 67 -12.85 -16.90 -2.44
CA ASP A 67 -13.14 -17.77 -1.29
C ASP A 67 -12.26 -17.50 -0.05
N GLY A 68 -11.55 -16.36 0.00
CA GLY A 68 -10.78 -15.92 1.16
C GLY A 68 -11.62 -15.42 2.33
N PHE A 69 -12.95 -15.33 2.17
CA PHE A 69 -13.88 -14.87 3.19
C PHE A 69 -14.98 -15.91 3.44
N GLU A 70 -14.92 -16.63 4.55
CA GLU A 70 -15.95 -17.62 4.91
C GLU A 70 -17.28 -16.95 5.30
N ARG A 71 -17.19 -15.85 6.06
CA ARG A 71 -18.37 -15.14 6.59
C ARG A 71 -18.87 -14.10 5.60
N LYS A 72 -19.54 -14.57 4.56
CA LYS A 72 -20.29 -13.70 3.64
C LYS A 72 -21.66 -13.42 4.24
N ARG A 73 -22.08 -12.15 4.32
CA ARG A 73 -23.43 -11.82 4.80
C ARG A 73 -24.45 -12.38 3.80
N SER A 74 -25.10 -13.47 4.16
CA SER A 74 -26.21 -14.00 3.38
C SER A 74 -27.44 -13.13 3.59
N ARG A 75 -27.88 -12.42 2.54
CA ARG A 75 -29.23 -11.84 2.54
C ARG A 75 -30.15 -12.89 1.92
N ARG A 76 -31.10 -13.40 2.70
CA ARG A 76 -32.12 -14.43 2.36
C ARG A 76 -32.85 -14.26 1.00
N SER A 77 -32.64 -13.16 0.28
CA SER A 77 -33.28 -12.83 -1.01
C SER A 77 -32.32 -12.38 -2.12
N ARG A 78 -31.00 -12.18 -1.88
CA ARG A 78 -30.07 -11.59 -2.86
C ARG A 78 -28.71 -12.29 -3.02
N GLY A 79 -28.58 -13.52 -2.54
CA GLY A 79 -27.32 -14.26 -2.58
C GLY A 79 -26.30 -13.76 -1.56
N ASP A 80 -25.19 -14.48 -1.46
CA ASP A 80 -24.10 -14.16 -0.55
C ASP A 80 -23.32 -12.93 -1.04
N GLN A 81 -22.88 -12.10 -0.10
CA GLN A 81 -22.01 -10.96 -0.39
C GLN A 81 -20.75 -11.41 -1.14
N SER A 82 -20.38 -10.75 -2.25
CA SER A 82 -19.14 -11.06 -2.97
C SER A 82 -17.89 -10.78 -2.13
N ASP A 83 -16.79 -11.48 -2.44
CA ASP A 83 -15.49 -11.29 -1.77
C ASP A 83 -15.04 -9.83 -1.85
N TYR A 84 -15.22 -9.17 -2.99
CA TYR A 84 -14.99 -7.73 -3.16
C TYR A 84 -15.76 -6.89 -2.13
N ASN A 85 -17.08 -7.11 -2.02
CA ASN A 85 -17.90 -6.33 -1.11
C ASN A 85 -17.52 -6.61 0.36
N ARG A 86 -17.09 -7.83 0.69
CA ARG A 86 -16.60 -8.17 2.03
C ARG A 86 -15.27 -7.46 2.31
N PHE A 87 -14.30 -7.58 1.41
CA PHE A 87 -13.00 -6.91 1.47
C PHE A 87 -13.16 -5.40 1.64
N MET A 88 -14.02 -4.76 0.85
CA MET A 88 -14.34 -3.33 1.01
C MET A 88 -14.90 -3.04 2.40
N SER A 89 -15.89 -3.81 2.88
CA SER A 89 -16.56 -3.52 4.15
C SER A 89 -15.65 -3.65 5.37
N ILE A 90 -14.76 -4.65 5.40
CA ILE A 90 -13.86 -4.89 6.54
C ILE A 90 -12.71 -3.88 6.56
N ASN A 91 -12.21 -3.48 5.39
CA ASN A 91 -11.09 -2.56 5.27
C ASN A 91 -11.47 -1.07 5.31
N LEU A 92 -12.76 -0.73 5.22
CA LEU A 92 -13.19 0.66 5.42
C LEU A 92 -13.01 1.14 6.88
N GLN A 93 -12.96 0.20 7.82
CA GLN A 93 -12.78 0.46 9.24
C GLN A 93 -11.30 0.35 9.67
N SER A 94 -10.39 -0.07 8.78
CA SER A 94 -8.96 -0.21 9.09
C SER A 94 -8.20 1.12 8.99
N ALA A 95 -6.91 1.08 9.31
CA ALA A 95 -5.98 2.19 9.07
C ALA A 95 -5.99 2.57 7.57
N PRO A 96 -6.49 3.77 7.22
CA PRO A 96 -6.78 4.08 5.83
C PRO A 96 -5.60 4.70 5.10
N VAL A 97 -5.47 4.42 3.81
CA VAL A 97 -4.68 5.24 2.88
C VAL A 97 -5.63 6.25 2.26
N PHE A 98 -5.27 7.52 2.32
CA PHE A 98 -6.05 8.62 1.76
C PHE A 98 -5.49 9.02 0.40
N LEU A 99 -6.32 8.93 -0.64
CA LEU A 99 -5.93 9.34 -2.00
C LEU A 99 -6.82 10.48 -2.49
N THR A 100 -6.21 11.45 -3.17
CA THR A 100 -6.89 12.48 -3.94
C THR A 100 -7.56 11.88 -5.18
N ARG A 101 -8.39 12.68 -5.88
CA ARG A 101 -9.01 12.24 -7.13
C ARG A 101 -8.00 12.05 -8.25
N ALA A 102 -6.99 12.92 -8.32
CA ALA A 102 -5.97 12.87 -9.34
C ALA A 102 -5.10 11.62 -9.18
N GLU A 103 -4.63 11.33 -7.96
CA GLU A 103 -3.87 10.13 -7.64
C GLU A 103 -4.68 8.85 -7.91
N SER A 104 -5.95 8.83 -7.49
CA SER A 104 -6.83 7.70 -7.82
C SER A 104 -7.03 7.51 -9.32
N ALA A 105 -7.09 8.59 -10.11
CA ALA A 105 -7.24 8.52 -11.56
C ALA A 105 -5.95 8.09 -12.25
N ALA A 106 -4.79 8.44 -11.69
CA ALA A 106 -3.47 8.00 -12.12
C ALA A 106 -3.18 6.54 -11.76
N GLY A 107 -4.01 5.90 -10.93
CA GLY A 107 -3.89 4.49 -10.57
C GLY A 107 -3.04 4.22 -9.33
N TYR A 108 -2.89 5.19 -8.44
CA TYR A 108 -2.11 5.03 -7.20
C TYR A 108 -2.61 3.83 -6.38
N CYS A 109 -1.67 3.00 -5.95
CA CYS A 109 -1.91 1.91 -5.03
C CYS A 109 -0.76 1.83 -4.01
N VAL A 110 -1.13 1.97 -2.74
CA VAL A 110 -0.21 1.92 -1.59
C VAL A 110 -0.51 0.68 -0.76
N ALA A 111 0.49 -0.16 -0.51
CA ALA A 111 0.37 -1.31 0.37
C ALA A 111 0.11 -0.86 1.81
N ALA A 112 -0.95 -1.42 2.43
CA ALA A 112 -1.47 -1.01 3.73
C ALA A 112 -1.99 -2.24 4.51
N PRO A 113 -2.29 -2.13 5.82
CA PRO A 113 -2.56 -3.29 6.68
C PRO A 113 -4.00 -3.76 6.52
N TYR A 114 -4.34 -4.22 5.31
CA TYR A 114 -5.66 -4.68 4.95
C TYR A 114 -5.89 -6.13 5.37
N GLN A 115 -7.10 -6.42 5.84
CA GLN A 115 -7.59 -7.77 6.03
C GLN A 115 -7.83 -8.41 4.66
N ILE A 116 -7.05 -9.44 4.34
CA ILE A 116 -7.12 -10.14 3.06
C ILE A 116 -7.95 -11.42 3.14
N THR A 117 -8.04 -12.04 4.33
CA THR A 117 -8.87 -13.22 4.57
C THR A 117 -9.60 -13.12 5.90
N GLU A 118 -10.77 -13.77 6.00
CA GLU A 118 -11.54 -13.87 7.22
C GLU A 118 -12.24 -15.22 7.28
N GLY A 119 -11.85 -16.04 8.25
CA GLY A 119 -12.37 -17.39 8.39
C GLY A 119 -12.23 -17.94 9.80
N SER A 120 -12.44 -19.24 9.92
CA SER A 120 -12.60 -19.96 11.17
C SER A 120 -11.31 -20.60 11.68
N LEU A 121 -10.29 -20.74 10.84
CA LEU A 121 -8.98 -21.24 11.27
C LEU A 121 -8.25 -20.19 12.11
N VAL A 122 -7.34 -20.65 12.96
CA VAL A 122 -6.55 -19.77 13.83
C VAL A 122 -5.63 -18.89 12.99
N SER A 123 -5.65 -17.59 13.27
CA SER A 123 -4.76 -16.60 12.64
C SER A 123 -3.31 -16.89 12.95
N ILE A 124 -2.46 -16.85 11.92
CA ILE A 124 -0.99 -16.93 12.08
C ILE A 124 -0.53 -15.58 12.61
N ARG A 125 0.14 -15.59 13.75
CA ARG A 125 0.69 -14.38 14.37
C ARG A 125 2.10 -14.15 13.85
N THR A 126 2.49 -12.89 13.77
CA THR A 126 3.84 -12.49 13.37
C THR A 126 4.46 -11.65 14.47
N GLN A 127 5.74 -11.87 14.72
CA GLN A 127 6.57 -11.15 15.67
C GLN A 127 7.83 -10.64 14.98
N GLY A 128 8.50 -9.65 15.56
CA GLY A 128 9.65 -8.99 14.96
C GLY A 128 9.28 -7.87 13.99
N LEU A 129 10.30 -7.16 13.51
CA LEU A 129 10.17 -6.03 12.58
C LEU A 129 11.05 -6.29 11.37
N GLY A 130 10.58 -5.89 10.20
CA GLY A 130 11.44 -5.87 9.03
C GLY A 130 11.82 -7.26 8.53
N THR A 131 13.12 -7.44 8.29
CA THR A 131 13.72 -8.71 7.86
C THR A 131 13.68 -9.80 8.92
N ASP A 132 13.54 -9.42 10.18
CA ASP A 132 13.55 -10.34 11.30
C ASP A 132 12.13 -10.80 11.67
N THR A 133 11.13 -10.52 10.83
CA THR A 133 9.77 -10.97 11.11
C THR A 133 9.63 -12.49 10.92
N TYR A 134 9.18 -13.14 11.99
CA TYR A 134 8.86 -14.57 12.03
C TYR A 134 7.42 -14.80 12.47
N SER A 135 6.87 -15.95 12.11
CA SER A 135 5.52 -16.39 12.45
C SER A 135 5.50 -17.22 13.73
N ASP A 136 4.31 -17.56 14.23
CA ASP A 136 4.12 -18.53 15.30
C ASP A 136 4.08 -20.00 14.83
N ILE A 137 4.43 -20.27 13.57
CA ILE A 137 4.51 -21.64 13.02
C ILE A 137 5.88 -22.23 13.36
N ALA A 138 5.91 -23.18 14.29
CA ALA A 138 7.13 -23.86 14.71
C ALA A 138 7.60 -24.88 13.66
N LEU A 139 8.88 -24.87 13.35
CA LEU A 139 9.57 -25.84 12.48
C LEU A 139 10.52 -26.75 13.28
N GLY A 140 10.72 -26.48 14.57
CA GLY A 140 11.61 -27.25 15.43
C GLY A 140 13.05 -27.15 14.94
N ASP A 141 13.73 -28.29 14.83
CA ASP A 141 15.13 -28.35 14.39
C ASP A 141 15.31 -28.26 12.86
N LEU A 142 14.22 -28.20 12.08
CA LEU A 142 14.30 -28.15 10.63
C LEU A 142 14.97 -26.85 10.17
N GLN A 143 16.05 -26.99 9.40
CA GLN A 143 16.64 -25.91 8.62
C GLN A 143 16.24 -26.08 7.15
N ILE A 144 15.81 -24.99 6.50
CA ILE A 144 15.40 -25.02 5.09
C ILE A 144 16.63 -24.75 4.19
N SER A 145 17.03 -25.76 3.43
CA SER A 145 18.07 -25.69 2.41
C SER A 145 17.52 -26.07 1.03
N ASP A 146 18.38 -26.07 0.01
CA ASP A 146 17.99 -26.46 -1.35
C ASP A 146 17.63 -27.95 -1.49
N THR A 147 18.04 -28.79 -0.53
CA THR A 147 17.70 -30.22 -0.50
C THR A 147 16.46 -30.53 0.32
N THR A 148 15.89 -29.55 1.03
CA THR A 148 14.67 -29.74 1.82
C THR A 148 13.48 -30.02 0.91
N THR A 149 12.77 -31.10 1.18
CA THR A 149 11.57 -31.49 0.43
C THR A 149 10.30 -30.87 1.03
N VAL A 150 9.22 -30.87 0.26
CA VAL A 150 7.89 -30.51 0.77
C VAL A 150 7.47 -31.43 1.92
N ALA A 151 7.76 -32.74 1.85
CA ALA A 151 7.47 -33.70 2.90
C ALA A 151 8.22 -33.42 4.22
N ASP A 152 9.49 -33.00 4.15
CA ASP A 152 10.23 -32.64 5.37
C ASP A 152 9.67 -31.39 6.03
N PHE A 153 9.31 -30.38 5.23
CA PHE A 153 8.62 -29.18 5.72
C PHE A 153 7.25 -29.51 6.32
N ALA A 154 6.44 -30.32 5.61
CA ALA A 154 5.13 -30.73 6.07
C ALA A 154 5.20 -31.49 7.39
N ARG A 155 6.16 -32.42 7.52
CA ARG A 155 6.39 -33.17 8.76
C ARG A 155 6.76 -32.25 9.91
N ALA A 156 7.65 -31.28 9.69
CA ALA A 156 8.05 -30.33 10.72
C ALA A 156 6.87 -29.46 11.19
N VAL A 157 6.07 -28.95 10.26
CA VAL A 157 4.88 -28.13 10.59
C VAL A 157 3.86 -28.95 11.38
N VAL A 158 3.45 -30.13 10.88
CA VAL A 158 2.40 -30.94 11.52
C VAL A 158 2.87 -31.49 12.89
N THR A 159 4.15 -31.84 13.03
CA THR A 159 4.68 -32.38 14.30
C THR A 159 4.75 -31.33 15.40
N ASN A 160 5.11 -30.10 15.05
CA ASN A 160 5.36 -29.04 16.04
C ASN A 160 4.16 -28.12 16.29
N ASN A 161 3.08 -28.26 15.52
CA ASN A 161 1.90 -27.39 15.62
C ASN A 161 0.62 -28.21 15.60
N GLU A 162 -0.03 -28.39 16.76
CA GLU A 162 -1.21 -29.26 16.95
C GLU A 162 -2.41 -28.92 16.06
N LEU A 163 -2.50 -27.68 15.57
CA LEU A 163 -3.63 -27.20 14.77
C LEU A 163 -3.50 -27.50 13.26
N TYR A 164 -2.32 -27.94 12.81
CA TYR A 164 -2.04 -28.22 11.41
C TYR A 164 -2.17 -29.71 11.10
N GLU A 165 -2.79 -30.01 9.97
CA GLU A 165 -2.99 -31.37 9.49
C GLU A 165 -2.40 -31.54 8.09
N TYR A 166 -2.02 -32.77 7.73
CA TYR A 166 -1.67 -33.07 6.34
C TYR A 166 -2.87 -32.80 5.42
N GLY A 167 -2.62 -32.17 4.28
CA GLY A 167 -3.63 -31.65 3.36
C GLY A 167 -3.99 -30.18 3.58
N ASP A 168 -3.57 -29.57 4.70
CA ASP A 168 -3.64 -28.11 4.86
C ASP A 168 -2.65 -27.41 3.92
N ALA A 169 -2.86 -26.13 3.66
CA ALA A 169 -1.93 -25.32 2.89
C ALA A 169 -1.55 -24.03 3.62
N ILE A 170 -0.26 -23.71 3.56
CA ILE A 170 0.31 -22.43 3.98
C ILE A 170 0.59 -21.63 2.72
N THR A 171 -0.05 -20.46 2.63
CA THR A 171 0.10 -19.53 1.51
C THR A 171 0.75 -18.25 1.99
N TYR A 172 1.88 -17.89 1.41
CA TYR A 172 2.55 -16.62 1.65
C TYR A 172 2.18 -15.62 0.54
N PHE A 173 1.54 -14.52 0.95
CA PHE A 173 1.26 -13.37 0.10
C PHE A 173 2.36 -12.34 0.28
N SER A 174 3.04 -11.98 -0.80
CA SER A 174 4.01 -10.88 -0.85
C SER A 174 3.43 -9.76 -1.71
N VAL A 175 3.19 -8.61 -1.11
CA VAL A 175 2.70 -7.41 -1.77
C VAL A 175 3.87 -6.43 -1.82
N LEU A 176 4.53 -6.32 -2.97
CA LEU A 176 5.64 -5.41 -3.16
C LEU A 176 5.14 -4.03 -3.57
N GLN A 177 5.56 -3.00 -2.85
CA GLN A 177 5.36 -1.61 -3.21
C GLN A 177 6.42 -1.20 -4.24
N ASN A 178 5.95 -0.73 -5.40
CA ASN A 178 6.78 -0.18 -6.46
C ASN A 178 6.35 1.25 -6.76
N VAL A 179 7.23 1.98 -7.43
CA VAL A 179 6.96 3.31 -7.98
C VAL A 179 7.37 3.29 -9.44
N ASN A 180 6.46 3.70 -10.33
CA ASN A 180 6.78 3.80 -11.74
C ASN A 180 7.84 4.89 -11.94
N VAL A 181 8.97 4.52 -12.54
CA VAL A 181 10.12 5.41 -12.71
C VAL A 181 9.86 6.62 -13.61
N GLU A 182 8.94 6.50 -14.58
CA GLU A 182 8.62 7.58 -15.52
C GLU A 182 7.55 8.54 -14.97
N THR A 183 6.55 7.99 -14.27
CA THR A 183 5.37 8.76 -13.83
C THR A 183 5.36 9.10 -12.35
N GLY A 184 6.22 8.46 -11.54
CA GLY A 184 6.22 8.57 -10.08
C GLY A 184 5.01 7.91 -9.41
N VAL A 185 4.17 7.20 -10.16
CA VAL A 185 2.93 6.59 -9.64
C VAL A 185 3.28 5.35 -8.80
N PRO A 186 2.90 5.30 -7.51
CA PRO A 186 3.04 4.11 -6.70
C PRO A 186 2.03 3.04 -7.14
N PHE A 187 2.50 1.81 -7.30
CA PHE A 187 1.67 0.65 -7.59
C PHE A 187 2.14 -0.56 -6.78
N VAL A 188 1.31 -1.59 -6.68
CA VAL A 188 1.66 -2.81 -5.96
C VAL A 188 1.69 -4.02 -6.89
N THR A 189 2.65 -4.91 -6.64
CA THR A 189 2.75 -6.23 -7.29
C THR A 189 2.47 -7.30 -6.25
N VAL A 190 1.56 -8.22 -6.53
CA VAL A 190 1.22 -9.32 -5.61
C VAL A 190 1.79 -10.63 -6.13
N ASN A 191 2.65 -11.24 -5.33
CA ASN A 191 3.17 -12.59 -5.54
C ASN A 191 2.59 -13.52 -4.48
N VAL A 192 2.26 -14.75 -4.88
CA VAL A 192 1.66 -15.75 -3.98
C VAL A 192 2.40 -17.06 -4.12
N TYR A 193 2.82 -17.60 -2.98
CA TYR A 193 3.54 -18.85 -2.90
C TYR A 193 2.81 -19.78 -1.95
N LYS A 194 2.42 -20.96 -2.43
CA LYS A 194 1.56 -21.89 -1.68
C LYS A 194 2.25 -23.24 -1.55
N VAL A 195 2.33 -23.72 -0.32
CA VAL A 195 2.79 -25.07 0.00
C VAL A 195 1.64 -25.84 0.61
N THR A 196 1.32 -26.99 0.04
CA THR A 196 0.36 -27.95 0.64
C THR A 196 1.16 -28.92 1.50
N LEU A 197 0.72 -29.17 2.72
CA LEU A 197 1.39 -30.04 3.67
C LEU A 197 1.12 -31.50 3.28
N ASP A 198 2.00 -32.07 2.47
CA ASP A 198 1.90 -33.46 2.01
C ASP A 198 3.11 -34.27 2.49
N ALA A 199 2.86 -35.32 3.28
CA ALA A 199 3.89 -36.20 3.82
C ALA A 199 4.62 -37.05 2.76
N ALA A 200 4.05 -37.18 1.56
CA ALA A 200 4.56 -38.00 0.48
C ALA A 200 5.28 -37.20 -0.62
N ASP A 201 5.17 -35.87 -0.60
CA ASP A 201 5.75 -35.01 -1.64
C ASP A 201 7.25 -34.80 -1.46
N LEU A 202 8.03 -35.58 -2.21
CA LEU A 202 9.50 -35.50 -2.22
C LEU A 202 10.06 -34.42 -3.14
N SER A 203 9.21 -33.58 -3.74
CA SER A 203 9.69 -32.48 -4.59
C SER A 203 10.47 -31.44 -3.75
N PRO A 204 11.48 -30.77 -4.33
CA PRO A 204 12.21 -29.73 -3.63
C PRO A 204 11.28 -28.59 -3.21
N LEU A 205 11.32 -28.20 -1.93
CA LEU A 205 10.49 -27.12 -1.40
C LEU A 205 10.73 -25.80 -2.17
N ARG A 206 11.98 -25.55 -2.56
CA ARG A 206 12.40 -24.34 -3.30
C ARG A 206 11.75 -24.21 -4.68
N ALA A 207 11.18 -25.28 -5.25
CA ALA A 207 10.44 -25.20 -6.51
C ALA A 207 9.09 -24.47 -6.36
N VAL A 208 8.52 -24.45 -5.15
CA VAL A 208 7.18 -23.87 -4.88
C VAL A 208 7.20 -22.76 -3.83
N ALA A 209 8.26 -22.69 -3.02
CA ALA A 209 8.39 -21.79 -1.88
C ALA A 209 9.76 -21.07 -1.89
N PRO A 210 9.81 -19.79 -2.28
CA PRO A 210 11.05 -19.02 -2.30
C PRO A 210 11.49 -18.63 -0.88
N PRO A 211 12.78 -18.32 -0.68
CA PRO A 211 13.33 -17.92 0.62
C PRO A 211 12.60 -16.74 1.28
N VAL A 212 12.10 -15.78 0.49
CA VAL A 212 11.48 -14.53 1.00
C VAL A 212 10.33 -14.77 2.00
N GLY A 213 9.61 -15.89 1.93
CA GLY A 213 8.54 -16.23 2.89
C GLY A 213 8.63 -17.63 3.47
N PHE A 214 9.71 -18.35 3.18
CA PHE A 214 9.95 -19.73 3.62
C PHE A 214 11.41 -19.89 4.03
N SER A 215 11.77 -19.17 5.08
CA SER A 215 13.03 -19.29 5.81
C SER A 215 12.76 -19.67 7.27
N VAL A 216 13.83 -19.86 8.04
CA VAL A 216 13.76 -20.25 9.45
C VAL A 216 14.48 -19.21 10.29
N SER A 217 13.82 -18.73 11.34
CA SER A 217 14.41 -17.88 12.37
C SER A 217 13.92 -18.35 13.73
N ASP A 218 14.85 -18.60 14.66
CA ASP A 218 14.57 -19.12 16.01
C ASP A 218 13.68 -20.38 16.04
N GLY A 219 13.81 -21.25 15.04
CA GLY A 219 13.00 -22.47 14.91
C GLY A 219 11.56 -22.23 14.42
N PHE A 220 11.22 -21.01 13.98
CA PHE A 220 9.92 -20.66 13.40
C PHE A 220 10.02 -20.32 11.91
N LEU A 221 8.91 -20.49 11.18
CA LEU A 221 8.80 -20.03 9.81
C LEU A 221 8.91 -18.50 9.77
N SER A 222 9.85 -17.98 8.99
CA SER A 222 10.18 -16.56 8.92
C SER A 222 10.29 -16.04 7.50
N HIS A 223 10.42 -14.72 7.38
CA HIS A 223 10.99 -14.14 6.19
C HIS A 223 12.44 -14.56 5.99
N GLY A 224 12.85 -14.57 4.73
CA GLY A 224 14.23 -14.69 4.32
C GLY A 224 14.75 -13.39 3.70
N GLU A 225 15.81 -13.53 2.91
CA GLU A 225 16.42 -12.42 2.18
C GLU A 225 15.51 -11.87 1.07
N ASN A 226 15.82 -10.67 0.58
CA ASN A 226 15.15 -9.98 -0.53
C ASN A 226 13.70 -9.52 -0.24
N ILE A 227 13.45 -9.08 1.00
CA ILE A 227 12.18 -8.42 1.32
C ILE A 227 12.22 -6.98 0.80
N GLY A 228 11.35 -6.67 -0.15
CA GLY A 228 11.15 -5.31 -0.63
C GLY A 228 10.19 -4.51 0.27
N GLN A 229 10.12 -3.20 0.05
CA GLN A 229 9.08 -2.35 0.63
C GLN A 229 7.70 -2.88 0.23
N GLY A 230 6.72 -2.84 1.13
CA GLY A 230 5.36 -3.28 0.86
C GLY A 230 4.64 -3.89 2.05
N ALA A 231 4.02 -5.04 1.85
CA ALA A 231 3.30 -5.76 2.89
C ALA A 231 3.26 -7.27 2.61
N PHE A 232 2.95 -8.09 3.62
CA PHE A 232 2.88 -9.54 3.45
C PHE A 232 1.93 -10.19 4.45
N ALA A 233 1.60 -11.45 4.21
CA ALA A 233 0.92 -12.30 5.20
C ALA A 233 1.11 -13.78 4.87
N TRP A 234 1.24 -14.62 5.90
CA TRP A 234 0.97 -16.06 5.79
C TRP A 234 -0.49 -16.33 6.06
N VAL A 235 -1.11 -17.19 5.24
CA VAL A 235 -2.49 -17.63 5.35
C VAL A 235 -2.52 -19.15 5.45
N HIS A 236 -3.20 -19.64 6.48
CA HIS A 236 -3.51 -21.06 6.62
C HIS A 236 -4.85 -21.32 5.95
N SER A 237 -4.93 -22.40 5.19
CA SER A 237 -6.17 -22.85 4.56
C SER A 237 -6.32 -24.36 4.64
N ARG A 238 -7.57 -24.81 4.79
CA ARG A 238 -7.95 -26.22 4.89
C ARG A 238 -9.13 -26.49 3.99
N ARG A 239 -9.13 -27.61 3.29
CA ARG A 239 -10.31 -28.09 2.58
C ARG A 239 -11.25 -28.76 3.57
N GLY A 240 -12.33 -28.08 3.97
CA GLY A 240 -13.40 -28.67 4.77
C GLY A 240 -14.44 -29.40 3.92
N GLU A 241 -15.47 -29.94 4.57
CA GLU A 241 -16.62 -30.57 3.91
C GLU A 241 -17.36 -29.56 3.02
N GLY A 242 -17.04 -29.57 1.72
CA GLY A 242 -17.69 -28.76 0.70
C GLY A 242 -17.29 -27.28 0.64
N ARG A 243 -16.43 -26.77 1.53
CA ARG A 243 -15.97 -25.37 1.54
C ARG A 243 -14.50 -25.22 1.94
N LEU A 244 -13.86 -24.15 1.47
CA LEU A 244 -12.53 -23.75 1.92
C LEU A 244 -12.65 -23.07 3.28
N LEU A 245 -11.87 -23.54 4.25
CA LEU A 245 -11.65 -22.86 5.52
C LEU A 245 -10.33 -22.09 5.44
N VAL A 246 -10.27 -20.90 6.00
CA VAL A 246 -9.09 -20.03 5.98
C VAL A 246 -8.87 -19.37 7.33
N SER A 247 -7.63 -19.01 7.63
CA SER A 247 -7.32 -18.18 8.79
C SER A 247 -7.63 -16.71 8.52
N SER A 248 -7.98 -15.97 9.57
CA SER A 248 -8.31 -14.54 9.45
C SER A 248 -7.05 -13.69 9.45
N GLN A 249 -6.56 -13.28 8.26
CA GLN A 249 -5.26 -12.62 8.14
C GLN A 249 -5.32 -11.17 7.66
N ARG A 250 -4.48 -10.37 8.30
CA ARG A 250 -4.19 -8.98 7.95
C ARG A 250 -2.76 -8.90 7.44
N LEU A 251 -2.56 -8.05 6.44
CA LEU A 251 -1.22 -7.74 5.94
C LEU A 251 -0.41 -7.03 7.02
N VAL A 252 0.80 -7.52 7.23
CA VAL A 252 1.86 -6.84 7.98
C VAL A 252 2.55 -5.89 7.02
N VAL A 253 2.68 -4.62 7.40
CA VAL A 253 3.17 -3.56 6.51
C VAL A 253 4.59 -3.18 6.85
N MET A 254 5.42 -3.13 5.82
CA MET A 254 6.80 -2.65 5.83
C MET A 254 6.96 -1.68 4.67
N ASN A 255 6.26 -0.55 4.72
CA ASN A 255 6.15 0.38 3.61
C ASN A 255 6.24 1.83 4.10
N ALA A 256 7.31 2.54 3.74
CA ALA A 256 7.45 3.95 4.08
C ALA A 256 6.34 4.83 3.47
N LEU A 257 5.81 4.47 2.30
CA LEU A 257 4.69 5.21 1.69
C LEU A 257 3.39 5.06 2.49
N PHE A 258 3.24 3.99 3.28
CA PHE A 258 2.03 3.84 4.08
C PHE A 258 1.89 4.98 5.10
N ASP A 259 2.95 5.35 5.80
CA ASP A 259 2.93 6.41 6.82
C ASP A 259 2.61 7.78 6.22
N GLU A 260 3.09 8.05 4.99
CA GLU A 260 2.79 9.26 4.26
C GLU A 260 1.29 9.39 3.94
N TYR A 261 0.71 8.35 3.33
CA TYR A 261 -0.68 8.39 2.88
C TYR A 261 -1.69 8.03 3.98
N ASN A 262 -1.23 7.56 5.15
CA ASN A 262 -2.05 7.41 6.35
C ASN A 262 -2.13 8.70 7.19
N SER A 263 -1.33 9.71 6.86
CA SER A 263 -1.21 10.94 7.66
C SER A 263 -2.45 11.85 7.60
N ASN A 264 -2.59 12.72 8.61
CA ASN A 264 -3.60 13.77 8.63
C ASN A 264 -3.43 14.76 7.46
N LEU A 265 -2.21 14.98 6.99
CA LEU A 265 -1.99 15.83 5.82
C LEU A 265 -2.59 15.20 4.56
N ALA A 266 -2.28 13.93 4.28
CA ALA A 266 -2.83 13.23 3.13
C ALA A 266 -4.37 13.21 3.18
N LYS A 267 -4.93 13.06 4.39
CA LYS A 267 -6.37 13.15 4.62
C LYS A 267 -6.94 14.53 4.24
N ASP A 268 -6.32 15.62 4.66
CA ASP A 268 -6.81 16.97 4.41
C ASP A 268 -6.64 17.39 2.94
N ASP A 269 -5.54 17.01 2.31
CA ASP A 269 -5.32 17.24 0.88
C ASP A 269 -6.34 16.46 0.04
N ALA A 270 -6.62 15.20 0.41
CA ALA A 270 -7.70 14.43 -0.19
C ALA A 270 -9.08 15.08 0.07
N ARG A 271 -9.38 15.57 1.27
CA ARG A 271 -10.65 16.28 1.57
C ARG A 271 -10.83 17.51 0.68
N LYS A 272 -9.78 18.32 0.50
CA LYS A 272 -9.78 19.50 -0.39
C LYS A 272 -10.02 19.08 -1.85
N ALA A 273 -9.30 18.09 -2.35
CA ALA A 273 -9.43 17.60 -3.72
C ALA A 273 -10.84 17.05 -4.02
N TYR A 274 -11.52 16.46 -3.03
CA TYR A 274 -12.90 16.00 -3.18
C TYR A 274 -13.96 17.12 -3.00
N GLY A 275 -13.53 18.30 -2.56
CA GLY A 275 -14.35 19.50 -2.37
C GLY A 275 -15.24 19.41 -1.14
N SER A 276 -14.70 18.93 -0.01
CA SER A 276 -15.40 18.94 1.28
C SER A 276 -15.86 20.35 1.62
N VAL A 277 -17.13 20.48 2.04
CA VAL A 277 -17.67 21.74 2.57
C VAL A 277 -17.65 21.60 4.09
N SER A 278 -16.91 22.47 4.79
CA SER A 278 -16.98 22.55 6.25
C SER A 278 -18.31 23.19 6.64
N VAL A 279 -19.00 22.59 7.61
CA VAL A 279 -20.21 23.16 8.21
C VAL A 279 -19.79 23.80 9.51
N ALA A 280 -19.98 25.12 9.63
CA ALA A 280 -19.49 25.94 10.76
C ALA A 280 -20.08 25.59 12.15
N LEU A 281 -20.98 24.61 12.23
CA LEU A 281 -21.65 24.17 13.45
C LEU A 281 -21.38 22.69 13.77
N GLU A 282 -20.46 22.02 13.05
CA GLU A 282 -20.01 20.68 13.44
C GLU A 282 -19.03 20.81 14.62
N PRO A 283 -19.32 20.23 15.81
CA PRO A 283 -18.43 20.31 16.98
C PRO A 283 -17.08 19.60 16.78
N ASP A 284 -17.03 18.69 15.79
CA ASP A 284 -15.82 17.98 15.36
C ASP A 284 -15.23 18.60 14.07
N GLY A 285 -15.79 19.71 13.61
CA GLY A 285 -15.26 20.49 12.50
C GLY A 285 -13.98 21.15 12.97
N SER A 286 -12.83 20.69 12.47
CA SER A 286 -11.53 21.27 12.77
C SER A 286 -11.57 22.79 12.53
N ASP A 287 -11.36 23.58 13.58
CA ASP A 287 -11.07 25.03 13.51
C ASP A 287 -9.70 25.32 12.85
N ASP A 288 -9.05 24.30 12.30
CA ASP A 288 -7.75 24.38 11.65
C ASP A 288 -7.88 24.82 10.19
N MET A 289 -8.16 26.11 9.99
CA MET A 289 -7.77 26.83 8.77
C MET A 289 -6.28 27.26 8.80
N ALA A 290 -5.49 26.77 9.76
CA ALA A 290 -4.04 26.94 9.82
C ALA A 290 -3.35 25.69 10.40
N SER A 291 -2.27 25.24 9.74
CA SER A 291 -1.44 24.04 10.03
C SER A 291 -2.06 22.70 9.59
N ALA A 292 -1.40 21.77 8.91
CA ALA A 292 0.03 21.52 8.72
C ALA A 292 0.29 20.92 7.33
N ALA A 293 0.45 21.77 6.32
CA ALA A 293 1.07 21.36 5.07
C ALA A 293 2.59 21.56 5.23
N GLY A 294 3.40 20.52 4.98
CA GLY A 294 4.84 20.63 5.21
C GLY A 294 5.56 21.42 4.12
N PRO A 295 6.89 21.51 4.23
CA PRO A 295 7.73 22.31 3.34
C PRO A 295 7.53 21.88 1.88
N VAL A 296 7.33 22.86 0.99
CA VAL A 296 7.33 22.69 -0.45
C VAL A 296 8.41 23.59 -1.01
N VAL A 297 9.33 23.01 -1.77
CA VAL A 297 10.38 23.76 -2.48
C VAL A 297 9.93 23.90 -3.93
N SER A 298 9.74 25.14 -4.39
CA SER A 298 9.44 25.45 -5.79
C SER A 298 10.71 25.63 -6.62
N GLN A 299 11.81 26.04 -5.99
CA GLN A 299 13.09 26.27 -6.66
C GLN A 299 14.25 25.88 -5.73
N LEU A 300 15.21 25.15 -6.29
CA LEU A 300 16.43 24.74 -5.61
C LEU A 300 17.63 25.25 -6.41
N THR A 301 18.54 25.95 -5.73
CA THR A 301 19.79 26.45 -6.30
C THR A 301 20.95 25.91 -5.49
N VAL A 302 21.95 25.30 -6.14
CA VAL A 302 23.18 24.80 -5.50
C VAL A 302 24.39 25.36 -6.23
N GLY A 303 25.33 25.96 -5.49
CA GLY A 303 26.54 26.56 -6.08
C GLY A 303 26.22 27.65 -7.12
N GLY A 304 25.10 28.36 -6.94
CA GLY A 304 24.62 29.38 -7.88
C GLY A 304 23.91 28.87 -9.14
N THR A 305 23.75 27.55 -9.30
CA THR A 305 23.03 26.95 -10.43
C THR A 305 21.66 26.41 -10.00
N VAL A 306 20.61 26.75 -10.74
CA VAL A 306 19.26 26.21 -10.49
C VAL A 306 19.24 24.72 -10.88
N ARG A 307 18.73 23.88 -9.98
CA ARG A 307 18.64 22.43 -10.14
C ARG A 307 17.18 22.01 -10.17
N LEU A 308 16.82 21.18 -11.14
CA LEU A 308 15.48 20.65 -11.31
C LEU A 308 15.42 19.25 -10.71
N THR A 309 14.40 18.99 -9.89
CA THR A 309 14.16 17.63 -9.39
C THR A 309 13.96 16.67 -10.56
N GLY A 310 14.58 15.49 -10.50
CA GLY A 310 14.63 14.52 -11.59
C GLY A 310 15.80 14.71 -12.57
N SER A 311 16.61 15.78 -12.45
CA SER A 311 17.82 15.93 -13.25
C SER A 311 18.91 14.96 -12.79
N LYS A 312 19.97 14.82 -13.61
CA LYS A 312 21.15 14.03 -13.24
C LYS A 312 21.77 14.50 -11.92
N ALA A 313 22.27 13.56 -11.13
CA ALA A 313 23.11 13.80 -9.97
C ALA A 313 24.30 14.65 -10.39
N PHE A 314 24.73 15.55 -9.51
CA PHE A 314 25.80 16.51 -9.81
C PHE A 314 26.77 16.58 -8.65
N ALA A 315 28.01 16.95 -8.96
CA ALA A 315 29.04 17.13 -7.96
C ALA A 315 28.71 18.33 -7.05
N ILE A 316 28.90 18.14 -5.75
CA ILE A 316 28.78 19.14 -4.70
C ILE A 316 30.08 19.19 -3.89
N GLY A 317 30.53 20.40 -3.60
CA GLY A 317 31.72 20.68 -2.79
C GLY A 317 31.37 21.15 -1.40
N LYS A 318 32.37 21.12 -0.51
CA LYS A 318 32.32 21.79 0.79
C LYS A 318 32.00 23.28 0.59
N ASP A 319 31.17 23.82 1.48
CA ASP A 319 30.75 25.23 1.50
C ASP A 319 29.90 25.69 0.30
N ASP A 320 29.51 24.77 -0.58
CA ASP A 320 28.56 25.08 -1.65
C ASP A 320 27.26 25.61 -1.06
N LYS A 321 26.84 26.80 -1.54
CA LYS A 321 25.61 27.43 -1.09
C LYS A 321 24.40 26.72 -1.67
N VAL A 322 23.53 26.25 -0.79
CA VAL A 322 22.21 25.68 -1.09
C VAL A 322 21.15 26.72 -0.76
N VAL A 323 20.31 27.05 -1.74
CA VAL A 323 19.16 27.95 -1.57
C VAL A 323 17.90 27.19 -1.97
N LEU A 324 17.00 27.01 -1.01
CA LEU A 324 15.67 26.46 -1.18
C LEU A 324 14.66 27.61 -1.14
N GLU A 325 13.89 27.80 -2.19
CA GLU A 325 12.79 28.75 -2.25
C GLU A 325 11.49 28.01 -2.43
N GLY A 326 10.44 28.46 -1.73
CA GLY A 326 9.15 27.82 -1.77
C GLY A 326 8.22 28.31 -0.66
N SER A 327 7.54 27.39 -0.02
CA SER A 327 6.59 27.71 1.05
C SER A 327 6.72 26.73 2.20
N ARG A 328 6.51 27.23 3.41
CA ARG A 328 6.46 26.44 4.65
C ARG A 328 7.81 25.81 5.00
N LEU A 329 8.91 26.48 4.66
CA LEU A 329 10.30 26.07 4.90
C LEU A 329 10.82 26.47 6.30
N GLY A 330 10.08 27.30 7.03
CA GLY A 330 10.50 27.93 8.29
C GLY A 330 10.39 27.07 9.55
N GLY A 331 10.20 25.75 9.42
CA GLY A 331 10.06 24.84 10.57
C GLY A 331 11.37 24.60 11.32
N THR A 332 11.37 23.76 12.36
CA THR A 332 12.58 23.38 13.13
C THR A 332 13.27 22.13 12.60
N ALA A 333 12.72 21.48 11.58
CA ALA A 333 13.27 20.27 10.98
C ALA A 333 14.68 20.47 10.40
N PRO A 334 15.61 19.51 10.55
CA PRO A 334 16.94 19.62 9.95
C PRO A 334 16.83 19.59 8.42
N VAL A 335 17.69 20.36 7.73
CA VAL A 335 17.84 20.23 6.27
C VAL A 335 18.99 19.26 6.04
N GLN A 336 18.74 18.22 5.25
CA GLN A 336 19.72 17.18 5.00
C GLN A 336 19.99 17.05 3.50
N VAL A 337 21.19 16.61 3.17
CA VAL A 337 21.58 16.23 1.82
C VAL A 337 21.82 14.72 1.77
N LEU A 338 21.30 14.08 0.72
CA LEU A 338 21.62 12.70 0.37
C LEU A 338 22.77 12.74 -0.64
N TYR A 339 23.90 12.12 -0.30
CA TYR A 339 25.11 12.19 -1.10
C TYR A 339 25.79 10.83 -1.26
N GLY A 340 26.65 10.70 -2.28
CA GLY A 340 27.44 9.50 -2.55
C GLY A 340 28.81 9.82 -3.17
N ALA A 341 29.73 8.87 -3.14
CA ALA A 341 31.12 9.10 -3.57
C ALA A 341 31.29 9.22 -5.11
N THR A 342 30.37 8.67 -5.89
CA THR A 342 30.42 8.64 -7.36
C THR A 342 29.03 8.91 -7.96
N ALA A 343 28.96 9.29 -9.23
CA ALA A 343 27.70 9.50 -9.96
C ALA A 343 26.94 8.20 -10.33
N THR A 344 27.57 7.04 -10.09
CA THR A 344 27.17 5.72 -10.62
C THR A 344 26.79 4.71 -9.53
N GLN A 345 26.96 5.02 -8.25
CA GLN A 345 26.68 4.07 -7.16
C GLN A 345 25.19 3.94 -6.86
N THR A 346 24.69 2.70 -6.93
CA THR A 346 23.29 2.28 -6.71
C THR A 346 23.01 1.75 -5.30
N GLY A 347 23.87 1.99 -4.30
CA GLY A 347 23.68 1.32 -3.00
C GLY A 347 24.28 1.92 -1.73
N ASN A 348 25.13 2.95 -1.79
CA ASN A 348 25.72 3.57 -0.59
C ASN A 348 25.52 5.09 -0.62
N HIS A 349 24.31 5.54 -0.27
CA HIS A 349 24.05 6.95 -0.05
C HIS A 349 24.07 7.25 1.45
N ALA A 350 24.80 8.29 1.84
CA ALA A 350 24.84 8.78 3.20
C ALA A 350 24.00 10.06 3.31
N MET A 351 23.55 10.36 4.53
CA MET A 351 22.84 11.60 4.84
C MET A 351 23.69 12.45 5.77
N ALA A 352 23.76 13.74 5.48
CA ALA A 352 24.41 14.73 6.34
C ALA A 352 23.50 15.94 6.56
N ASP A 353 23.55 16.50 7.77
CA ASP A 353 22.86 17.74 8.12
C ASP A 353 23.59 18.93 7.48
N LEU A 354 22.86 19.79 6.78
CA LEU A 354 23.39 21.03 6.23
C LEU A 354 23.47 22.11 7.32
N THR A 355 24.50 22.96 7.23
CA THR A 355 24.61 24.11 8.13
C THR A 355 23.71 25.23 7.63
N VAL A 356 22.58 25.45 8.31
CA VAL A 356 21.58 26.46 7.92
C VAL A 356 22.04 27.85 8.33
N THR A 357 22.22 28.75 7.37
CA THR A 357 22.65 30.14 7.58
C THR A 357 21.48 31.12 7.61
N LEU A 358 20.39 30.82 6.89
CA LEU A 358 19.16 31.59 6.90
C LEU A 358 17.96 30.64 6.85
N ARG A 359 16.95 30.90 7.68
CA ARG A 359 15.69 30.15 7.66
C ARG A 359 14.50 31.08 7.80
N GLN A 360 13.67 31.09 6.77
CA GLN A 360 12.43 31.84 6.67
C GLN A 360 11.33 30.92 6.14
N ASN A 361 10.08 31.39 6.18
CA ASN A 361 8.94 30.55 5.80
C ASN A 361 8.91 30.22 4.29
N ASP A 362 9.51 31.05 3.47
CA ASP A 362 9.57 30.98 2.01
C ASP A 362 10.97 30.68 1.46
N ARG A 363 12.00 30.75 2.31
CA ARG A 363 13.40 30.57 1.89
C ARG A 363 14.28 29.95 2.97
N VAL A 364 15.13 29.00 2.57
CA VAL A 364 16.20 28.46 3.41
C VAL A 364 17.52 28.56 2.67
N GLU A 365 18.54 29.06 3.34
CA GLU A 365 19.93 29.02 2.87
C GLU A 365 20.75 28.15 3.80
N ALA A 366 21.54 27.27 3.23
CA ALA A 366 22.42 26.37 3.96
C ALA A 366 23.72 26.13 3.19
N THR A 367 24.74 25.58 3.87
CA THR A 367 26.01 25.19 3.28
C THR A 367 26.26 23.70 3.46
N ILE A 368 26.93 23.11 2.45
CA ILE A 368 27.26 21.68 2.42
C ILE A 368 28.47 21.42 3.32
N PRO A 369 28.37 20.47 4.28
CA PRO A 369 29.47 20.15 5.17
C PRO A 369 30.55 19.31 4.46
N GLU A 370 31.75 19.25 5.03
CA GLU A 370 32.91 18.63 4.39
C GLU A 370 32.73 17.14 4.11
N GLU A 371 32.05 16.43 5.02
CA GLU A 371 31.74 15.00 4.90
C GLU A 371 30.78 14.67 3.75
N ALA A 372 30.04 15.66 3.25
CA ALA A 372 29.05 15.51 2.17
C ALA A 372 29.60 15.86 0.77
N ALA A 373 30.90 16.19 0.68
CA ALA A 373 31.54 16.46 -0.61
C ALA A 373 31.54 15.19 -1.49
N GLY A 374 30.96 15.29 -2.68
CA GLY A 374 30.71 14.13 -3.54
C GLY A 374 29.63 14.42 -4.58
N TYR A 375 28.75 13.46 -4.83
CA TYR A 375 27.60 13.61 -5.73
C TYR A 375 26.30 13.73 -4.94
N CYS A 376 25.48 14.73 -5.28
CA CYS A 376 24.18 14.96 -4.67
C CYS A 376 23.08 14.15 -5.35
N TYR A 377 22.30 13.42 -4.54
CA TYR A 377 21.17 12.60 -4.95
C TYR A 377 19.82 13.11 -4.44
N GLY A 378 19.82 14.01 -3.47
CA GLY A 378 18.58 14.65 -3.02
C GLY A 378 18.76 15.57 -1.83
N PHE A 379 17.69 16.31 -1.52
CA PHE A 379 17.59 17.18 -0.36
C PHE A 379 16.34 16.86 0.44
N TYR A 380 16.46 16.96 1.75
CA TYR A 380 15.39 16.70 2.71
C TYR A 380 15.22 17.90 3.64
N ILE A 381 13.98 18.14 4.05
CA ILE A 381 13.67 18.85 5.28
C ILE A 381 13.00 17.80 6.17
N ALA A 382 13.81 17.17 7.03
CA ALA A 382 13.48 15.86 7.58
C ALA A 382 12.11 15.86 8.30
N PRO A 383 11.25 14.85 8.05
CA PRO A 383 11.50 13.64 7.27
C PRO A 383 11.12 13.76 5.77
N ARG A 384 10.84 14.95 5.24
CA ARG A 384 10.33 15.12 3.87
C ARG A 384 11.45 15.27 2.84
N ILE A 385 11.35 14.52 1.74
CA ILE A 385 12.11 14.79 0.53
C ILE A 385 11.58 16.07 -0.11
N VAL A 386 12.47 16.98 -0.45
CA VAL A 386 12.13 18.24 -1.15
C VAL A 386 12.73 18.31 -2.55
N ALA A 387 13.76 17.50 -2.85
CA ALA A 387 14.33 17.33 -4.19
C ALA A 387 15.06 15.98 -4.31
N MET A 388 15.10 15.41 -5.52
CA MET A 388 15.78 14.14 -5.82
C MET A 388 16.44 14.18 -7.22
N PHE A 389 17.58 13.51 -7.38
CA PHE A 389 18.40 13.51 -8.60
C PHE A 389 18.82 12.08 -9.01
N VAL A 390 18.99 11.85 -10.32
CA VAL A 390 19.17 10.51 -10.91
C VAL A 390 20.65 10.23 -11.21
N GLY A 391 21.16 9.06 -10.81
CA GLY A 391 22.53 8.62 -11.15
C GLY A 391 22.71 8.26 -12.63
N ASP A 392 23.95 8.20 -13.11
CA ASP A 392 24.27 8.10 -14.55
C ASP A 392 23.96 6.74 -15.22
N ASN A 393 23.60 5.69 -14.47
CA ASN A 393 23.37 4.34 -15.01
C ASN A 393 21.90 3.87 -14.98
N GLN A 394 20.98 4.68 -15.50
CA GLN A 394 19.70 4.17 -16.00
C GLN A 394 19.47 4.58 -17.45
N ASN A 395 20.14 3.86 -18.36
CA ASN A 395 19.68 3.71 -19.73
C ASN A 395 19.49 2.20 -19.94
N PRO A 396 18.25 1.67 -19.96
CA PRO A 396 18.02 0.31 -20.41
C PRO A 396 18.21 0.29 -21.93
N GLY A 397 19.18 -0.51 -22.39
CA GLY A 397 19.37 -0.99 -23.76
C GLY A 397 18.82 -0.12 -24.90
N THR A 398 19.72 0.52 -25.63
CA THR A 398 19.57 0.57 -27.09
C THR A 398 19.44 -0.86 -27.57
N GLY A 399 18.20 -1.28 -27.84
CA GLY A 399 17.94 -2.49 -28.61
C GLY A 399 18.69 -2.35 -29.92
N ASP A 400 19.41 -3.41 -30.28
CA ASP A 400 20.02 -3.58 -31.58
C ASP A 400 19.02 -3.21 -32.67
N SER A 401 19.28 -2.10 -33.34
CA SER A 401 18.70 -1.83 -34.64
C SER A 401 19.29 -2.86 -35.59
N GLU A 402 18.52 -3.91 -35.90
CA GLU A 402 18.72 -4.65 -37.14
C GLU A 402 18.74 -3.61 -38.28
N SER A 403 19.89 -3.54 -38.95
CA SER A 403 20.09 -2.72 -40.13
C SER A 403 19.20 -3.21 -41.27
N PRO A 404 18.53 -2.32 -42.01
CA PRO A 404 17.94 -2.67 -43.29
C PRO A 404 19.03 -2.68 -44.39
N ASP A 405 19.12 -3.81 -45.09
CA ASP A 405 19.60 -4.04 -46.45
C ASP A 405 20.89 -3.35 -46.96
N GLU A 406 21.88 -4.17 -47.35
CA GLU A 406 22.60 -4.02 -48.63
C GLU A 406 23.33 -5.32 -49.06
N ILE A 407 22.84 -5.89 -50.18
CA ILE A 407 23.44 -6.86 -51.15
C ILE A 407 23.67 -8.32 -50.72
#